data_AF-A0A8H3B2I6-F1
#
_entry.id   AF-A0A8H3B2I6-F1
#
_cell.length_a   1.000
_cell.length_b   1.000
_cell.length_c   1.000
_cell.angle_alpha   90.00
_cell.angle_beta   90.00
_cell.angle_gamma   90.00
#
_symmetry.space_group_name_H-M   'P 1'
#
loop_
_entity.id
_entity.type
_entity.pdbx_description
1 polymer ?
#
loop_
_entity_poly.entity_id
_entity_poly.type
_entity_poly.pdbx_seq_one_letter_code
_entity_poly.pdbx_strand_id
1 'polypeptide(L)'
;MSNTCSDNTTEDYCMTIVSNPDISGIGVRVAIYVQTFLSMMVASLLPYHEKAFRDTSRNSYVVSTSLMIAALIELKTQELSLFDALIVTMLTTIMTAFVTVNGPYIRTLGLSINISSFLFTTFWVYWGLQVWNDPRTFGIPDGEDGCTASSDTVFVVFGHNVSVTNSGLRGFAMFIFAIGSISALSALWQCITWSVRYMVGSARTAKENAAARFAKELRNRKTRSGGRGQHMTRFGGMVGLIYMIVTTEQIVKHNPDVSRQVNGWSYSQTIALIMLGQQIMDCITYFKEEIEYRRKQRTEINARGDYA
;
A
#
# COMPACT_ATOMS: atom_id res chain seq x y z
N MET A 1 -33.12 -12.73 -39.74
CA MET A 1 -31.82 -12.73 -39.04
C MET A 1 -32.11 -12.61 -37.56
N SER A 2 -32.20 -13.74 -36.87
CA SER A 2 -32.44 -13.78 -35.43
C SER A 2 -31.10 -13.56 -34.73
N ASN A 3 -30.94 -12.40 -34.11
CA ASN A 3 -29.88 -12.17 -33.13
C ASN A 3 -30.19 -13.01 -31.90
N THR A 4 -29.64 -14.22 -31.85
CA THR A 4 -29.49 -14.94 -30.59
C THR A 4 -28.40 -14.24 -29.80
N CYS A 5 -28.80 -13.27 -28.96
CA CYS A 5 -27.97 -12.89 -27.84
C CYS A 5 -27.74 -14.15 -27.01
N SER A 6 -26.49 -14.60 -26.94
CA SER A 6 -26.06 -15.69 -26.09
C SER A 6 -26.60 -15.45 -24.68
N ASP A 7 -27.28 -16.47 -24.16
CA ASP A 7 -27.76 -16.52 -22.79
C ASP A 7 -26.63 -16.10 -21.86
N ASN A 8 -26.90 -15.15 -20.96
CA ASN A 8 -25.98 -14.78 -19.89
C ASN A 8 -25.76 -16.04 -19.06
N THR A 9 -24.66 -16.76 -19.29
CA THR A 9 -24.14 -17.71 -18.31
C THR A 9 -23.81 -16.88 -17.08
N THR A 10 -24.74 -16.82 -16.13
CA THR A 10 -24.47 -16.34 -14.77
C THR A 10 -23.22 -17.06 -14.30
N GLU A 11 -22.14 -16.32 -14.11
CA GLU A 11 -20.88 -16.90 -13.65
C GLU A 11 -21.16 -17.60 -12.31
N ASP A 12 -20.72 -18.85 -12.19
CA ASP A 12 -20.96 -19.65 -11.00
C ASP A 12 -19.91 -19.31 -9.94
N TYR A 13 -20.17 -18.25 -9.17
CA TYR A 13 -19.34 -17.79 -8.05
C TYR A 13 -19.25 -18.82 -6.91
N CYS A 14 -20.15 -19.82 -6.88
CA CYS A 14 -20.19 -20.87 -5.87
C CYS A 14 -19.15 -21.96 -6.15
N MET A 15 -19.01 -22.37 -7.41
CA MET A 15 -18.15 -23.49 -7.80
C MET A 15 -16.87 -23.08 -8.50
N THR A 16 -16.81 -21.86 -9.06
CA THR A 16 -15.64 -21.39 -9.81
C THR A 16 -15.11 -20.08 -9.25
N ILE A 17 -13.79 -19.96 -9.18
CA ILE A 17 -13.15 -18.72 -8.76
C ILE A 17 -13.18 -17.75 -9.95
N VAL A 18 -14.11 -16.82 -9.92
CA VAL A 18 -14.24 -15.71 -10.85
C VAL A 18 -13.41 -14.55 -10.35
N SER A 19 -12.62 -13.91 -11.22
CA SER A 19 -11.75 -12.83 -10.81
C SER A 19 -11.94 -11.59 -11.66
N ASN A 20 -12.02 -10.45 -10.99
CA ASN A 20 -12.11 -9.16 -11.67
C ASN A 20 -10.71 -8.65 -12.08
N PRO A 21 -10.38 -8.63 -13.39
CA PRO A 21 -9.08 -8.15 -13.86
C PRO A 21 -8.85 -6.67 -13.57
N ASP A 22 -9.89 -5.89 -13.29
CA ASP A 22 -9.75 -4.47 -12.96
C ASP A 22 -9.34 -4.25 -11.50
N ILE A 23 -9.43 -5.27 -10.65
CA ILE A 23 -8.94 -5.27 -9.27
C ILE A 23 -7.61 -6.00 -9.14
N SER A 24 -7.55 -7.25 -9.62
CA SER A 24 -6.41 -8.14 -9.38
C SER A 24 -5.53 -8.39 -10.60
N GLY A 25 -5.86 -7.75 -11.73
CA GLY A 25 -5.17 -7.94 -12.99
C GLY A 25 -3.75 -7.43 -13.03
N ILE A 26 -2.99 -7.94 -13.99
CA ILE A 26 -1.54 -7.74 -14.09
C ILE A 26 -1.15 -6.26 -14.14
N GLY A 27 -1.90 -5.43 -14.87
CA GLY A 27 -1.62 -3.99 -14.95
C GLY A 27 -1.75 -3.27 -13.61
N VAL A 28 -2.78 -3.60 -12.82
CA VAL A 28 -2.98 -3.02 -11.47
C VAL A 28 -1.84 -3.45 -10.54
N ARG A 29 -1.52 -4.75 -10.53
CA ARG A 29 -0.44 -5.28 -9.69
C ARG A 29 0.91 -4.64 -10.03
N VAL A 30 1.29 -4.62 -11.31
CA VAL A 30 2.53 -3.99 -11.78
C VAL A 30 2.57 -2.50 -11.43
N ALA A 31 1.46 -1.76 -11.64
CA ALA A 31 1.40 -0.35 -11.29
C ALA A 31 1.69 -0.13 -9.80
N ILE A 32 1.04 -0.88 -8.91
CA ILE A 32 1.22 -0.77 -7.46
C ILE A 32 2.62 -1.20 -7.02
N TYR A 33 3.19 -2.24 -7.64
CA TYR A 33 4.55 -2.70 -7.35
C TYR A 33 5.57 -1.62 -7.68
N VAL A 34 5.52 -1.07 -8.89
CA VAL A 34 6.45 -0.04 -9.33
C VAL A 34 6.24 1.24 -8.53
N GLN A 35 4.98 1.65 -8.30
CA GLN A 35 4.64 2.80 -7.47
C GLN A 35 5.22 2.67 -6.07
N THR A 36 5.02 1.54 -5.40
CA THR A 36 5.49 1.38 -4.02
C THR A 36 7.00 1.25 -3.95
N PHE A 37 7.62 0.59 -4.93
CA PHE A 37 9.07 0.52 -5.07
C PHE A 37 9.70 1.92 -5.23
N LEU A 38 9.17 2.73 -6.15
CA LEU A 38 9.61 4.11 -6.35
C LEU A 38 9.41 4.94 -5.09
N SER A 39 8.27 4.79 -4.42
CA SER A 39 7.99 5.46 -3.15
C SER A 39 9.04 5.13 -2.09
N MET A 40 9.35 3.85 -1.92
CA MET A 40 10.35 3.38 -0.96
C MET A 40 11.76 3.86 -1.34
N MET A 41 12.08 3.87 -2.64
CA MET A 41 13.35 4.36 -3.16
C MET A 41 13.54 5.85 -2.89
N VAL A 42 12.53 6.69 -3.17
CA VAL A 42 12.53 8.13 -2.87
C VAL A 42 12.70 8.35 -1.37
N ALA A 43 11.95 7.65 -0.52
CA ALA A 43 12.06 7.78 0.92
C ALA A 43 13.44 7.37 1.47
N SER A 44 14.06 6.35 0.86
CA SER A 44 15.36 5.84 1.29
C SER A 44 16.53 6.71 0.81
N LEU A 45 16.46 7.22 -0.42
CA LEU A 45 17.55 7.96 -1.07
C LEU A 45 17.45 9.48 -0.85
N LEU A 46 16.24 10.03 -0.70
CA LEU A 46 15.96 11.46 -0.57
C LEU A 46 15.30 11.81 0.79
N PRO A 47 15.89 11.42 1.95
CA PRO A 47 15.23 11.56 3.25
C PRO A 47 15.04 13.01 3.72
N TYR A 48 15.63 13.98 3.03
CA TYR A 48 15.53 15.41 3.35
C TYR A 48 14.59 16.17 2.42
N HIS A 49 14.05 15.52 1.38
CA HIS A 49 13.20 16.17 0.38
C HIS A 49 11.72 16.08 0.77
N GLU A 50 11.25 17.00 1.63
CA GLU A 50 9.91 16.98 2.21
C GLU A 50 8.78 16.93 1.19
N LYS A 51 8.92 17.71 0.11
CA LYS A 51 7.94 17.70 -0.97
C LYS A 51 7.83 16.33 -1.62
N ALA A 52 8.96 15.70 -1.94
CA ALA A 52 8.99 14.42 -2.63
C ALA A 52 8.29 13.34 -1.80
N PHE A 53 8.65 13.28 -0.52
CA PHE A 53 8.08 12.30 0.39
C PHE A 53 6.60 12.53 0.64
N ARG A 54 6.19 13.79 0.86
CA ARG A 54 4.78 14.15 1.03
C ARG A 54 3.94 13.71 -0.16
N ASP A 55 4.37 14.07 -1.36
CA ASP A 55 3.58 13.84 -2.57
C ASP A 55 3.50 12.34 -2.86
N THR A 56 4.60 11.62 -2.64
CA THR A 56 4.70 10.16 -2.71
C THR A 56 3.78 9.44 -1.71
N SER A 57 3.81 9.84 -0.43
CA SER A 57 2.96 9.25 0.61
C SER A 57 1.49 9.53 0.35
N ARG A 58 1.14 10.76 -0.04
CA ARG A 58 -0.24 11.13 -0.39
C ARG A 58 -0.74 10.30 -1.57
N ASN A 59 0.05 10.17 -2.63
CA ASN A 59 -0.32 9.33 -3.78
C ASN A 59 -0.56 7.88 -3.35
N SER A 60 0.34 7.32 -2.54
CA SER A 60 0.22 5.95 -2.03
C SER A 60 -1.06 5.76 -1.20
N TYR A 61 -1.38 6.68 -0.28
CA TYR A 61 -2.61 6.60 0.51
C TYR A 61 -3.87 6.69 -0.34
N VAL A 62 -3.90 7.61 -1.31
CA VAL A 62 -5.06 7.79 -2.19
C VAL A 62 -5.29 6.51 -3.00
N VAL A 63 -4.27 6.01 -3.69
CA VAL A 63 -4.38 4.78 -4.50
C VAL A 63 -4.81 3.58 -3.64
N SER A 64 -4.19 3.38 -2.48
CA SER A 64 -4.54 2.25 -1.60
C SER A 64 -5.97 2.33 -1.09
N THR A 65 -6.40 3.53 -0.66
CA THR A 65 -7.74 3.75 -0.14
C THR A 65 -8.78 3.60 -1.25
N SER A 66 -8.49 4.10 -2.46
CA SER A 66 -9.35 3.94 -3.63
C SER A 66 -9.52 2.46 -4.01
N LEU A 67 -8.43 1.67 -4.01
CA LEU A 67 -8.50 0.23 -4.28
C LEU A 67 -9.36 -0.49 -3.25
N MET A 68 -9.20 -0.17 -1.97
CA MET A 68 -10.01 -0.77 -0.90
C MET A 68 -11.48 -0.35 -0.97
N ILE A 69 -11.78 0.89 -1.31
CA ILE A 69 -13.16 1.34 -1.51
C ILE A 69 -13.77 0.61 -2.70
N ALA A 70 -13.06 0.49 -3.83
CA ALA A 70 -13.53 -0.26 -4.99
C ALA A 70 -13.82 -1.73 -4.63
N ALA A 71 -12.88 -2.39 -3.95
CA ALA A 71 -13.06 -3.77 -3.49
C ALA A 71 -14.21 -3.91 -2.48
N LEU A 72 -14.44 -2.93 -1.60
CA LEU A 72 -15.59 -2.92 -0.69
C LEU A 72 -16.92 -2.74 -1.42
N ILE A 73 -16.96 -1.93 -2.48
CA ILE A 73 -18.13 -1.76 -3.32
C ILE A 73 -18.44 -3.08 -4.03
N GLU A 74 -17.44 -3.70 -4.68
CA GLU A 74 -17.61 -4.99 -5.37
C GLU A 74 -18.01 -6.12 -4.42
N LEU A 75 -17.48 -6.12 -3.20
CA LEU A 75 -17.90 -7.06 -2.16
C LEU A 75 -19.39 -6.92 -1.82
N LYS A 76 -19.94 -5.70 -1.85
CA LYS A 76 -21.36 -5.44 -1.53
C LYS A 76 -22.29 -5.65 -2.71
N THR A 77 -21.79 -5.65 -3.94
CA THR A 77 -22.57 -5.92 -5.16
C THR A 77 -22.56 -7.38 -5.59
N GLN A 78 -21.90 -8.27 -4.82
CA GLN A 78 -21.73 -9.72 -5.06
C GLN A 78 -20.75 -10.11 -6.17
N GLU A 79 -19.79 -9.24 -6.54
CA GLU A 79 -18.86 -9.49 -7.66
C GLU A 79 -17.41 -9.76 -7.21
N LEU A 80 -17.16 -9.93 -5.91
CA LEU A 80 -15.79 -10.08 -5.41
C LEU A 80 -15.48 -11.47 -4.84
N SER A 81 -14.60 -12.19 -5.52
CA SER A 81 -14.06 -13.45 -5.03
C SER A 81 -13.11 -13.28 -3.84
N LEU A 82 -12.97 -14.34 -3.05
CA LEU A 82 -11.94 -14.42 -2.01
C LEU A 82 -10.53 -14.23 -2.60
N PHE A 83 -10.28 -14.75 -3.80
CA PHE A 83 -9.00 -14.56 -4.48
C PHE A 83 -8.68 -13.08 -4.69
N ASP A 84 -9.59 -12.31 -5.28
CA ASP A 84 -9.39 -10.88 -5.49
C ASP A 84 -9.18 -10.15 -4.17
N ALA A 85 -9.94 -10.56 -3.15
CA ALA A 85 -9.81 -9.97 -1.83
C ALA A 85 -8.44 -10.21 -1.17
N LEU A 86 -7.84 -11.39 -1.39
CA LEU A 86 -6.48 -11.69 -0.96
C LEU A 86 -5.46 -10.86 -1.72
N ILE A 87 -5.62 -10.68 -3.04
CA ILE A 87 -4.74 -9.81 -3.84
C ILE A 87 -4.82 -8.37 -3.35
N VAL A 88 -6.01 -7.81 -3.14
CA VAL A 88 -6.20 -6.46 -2.56
C VAL A 88 -5.54 -6.38 -1.17
N THR A 89 -5.70 -7.40 -0.35
CA THR A 89 -5.06 -7.46 0.98
C THR A 89 -3.53 -7.40 0.87
N MET A 90 -2.94 -8.15 -0.06
CA MET A 90 -1.49 -8.15 -0.27
C MET A 90 -0.98 -6.81 -0.82
N LEU A 91 -1.65 -6.26 -1.84
CA LEU A 91 -1.31 -4.98 -2.47
C LEU A 91 -1.38 -3.82 -1.46
N THR A 92 -2.44 -3.76 -0.67
CA THR A 92 -2.60 -2.72 0.36
C THR A 92 -1.61 -2.91 1.51
N THR A 93 -1.27 -4.15 1.86
CA THR A 93 -0.25 -4.43 2.88
C THR A 93 1.15 -4.01 2.43
N ILE A 94 1.50 -4.15 1.14
CA ILE A 94 2.74 -3.62 0.56
C ILE A 94 2.82 -2.09 0.79
N MET A 95 1.73 -1.37 0.55
CA MET A 95 1.63 0.06 0.77
C MET A 95 1.67 0.43 2.27
N THR A 96 1.04 -0.38 3.14
CA THR A 96 1.11 -0.24 4.61
C THR A 96 2.55 -0.40 5.13
N ALA A 97 3.33 -1.32 4.57
CA ALA A 97 4.72 -1.52 4.97
C ALA A 97 5.56 -0.25 4.71
N PHE A 98 5.38 0.38 3.54
CA PHE A 98 6.01 1.67 3.21
C PHE A 98 5.65 2.75 4.23
N VAL A 99 4.36 2.89 4.53
CA VAL A 99 3.86 3.87 5.50
C VAL A 99 4.44 3.63 6.88
N THR A 100 4.46 2.38 7.34
CA THR A 100 4.94 2.01 8.67
C THR A 100 6.42 2.32 8.85
N VAL A 101 7.24 1.97 7.86
CA VAL A 101 8.70 2.23 7.88
C VAL A 101 8.98 3.73 7.96
N ASN A 102 8.17 4.55 7.29
CA ASN A 102 8.36 6.00 7.24
C ASN A 102 7.44 6.79 8.18
N GLY A 103 6.70 6.11 9.06
CA GLY A 103 5.68 6.69 9.94
C GLY A 103 6.16 7.87 10.79
N PRO A 104 7.37 7.84 11.39
CA PRO A 104 7.88 8.99 12.15
C PRO A 104 7.96 10.27 11.33
N TYR A 105 8.26 10.16 10.03
CA TYR A 105 8.34 11.30 9.15
C TYR A 105 6.97 11.77 8.69
N ILE A 106 6.11 10.83 8.26
CA ILE A 106 4.72 11.10 7.83
C ILE A 106 3.96 11.95 8.85
N ARG A 107 4.12 11.64 10.15
CA ARG A 107 3.47 12.34 11.26
C ARG A 107 3.77 13.85 11.31
N THR A 108 4.86 14.30 10.69
CA THR A 108 5.30 15.70 10.71
C THR A 108 4.80 16.53 9.55
N LEU A 109 4.25 15.91 8.51
CA LEU A 109 3.90 16.58 7.24
C LEU A 109 2.56 17.34 7.27
N GLY A 110 1.88 17.35 8.41
CA GLY A 110 0.68 18.16 8.67
C GLY A 110 -0.64 17.39 8.62
N LEU A 111 -1.75 18.13 8.75
CA LEU A 111 -3.08 17.57 8.99
C LEU A 111 -3.59 16.69 7.83
N SER A 112 -3.47 17.15 6.58
CA SER A 112 -4.01 16.45 5.41
C SER A 112 -3.48 15.01 5.30
N ILE A 113 -2.19 14.80 5.51
CA ILE A 113 -1.57 13.47 5.41
C ILE A 113 -1.93 12.60 6.60
N ASN A 114 -2.07 13.19 7.80
CA ASN A 114 -2.55 12.44 8.96
C ASN A 114 -4.00 11.96 8.75
N ILE A 115 -4.87 12.78 8.14
CA ILE A 115 -6.23 12.38 7.76
C ILE A 115 -6.18 11.23 6.76
N SER A 116 -5.39 11.34 5.69
CA SER A 116 -5.22 10.25 4.72
C SER A 116 -4.70 8.97 5.39
N SER A 117 -3.72 9.10 6.30
CA SER A 117 -3.19 7.96 7.07
C SER A 117 -4.25 7.32 7.96
N PHE A 118 -5.08 8.12 8.63
CA PHE A 118 -6.15 7.62 9.49
C PHE A 118 -7.20 6.88 8.68
N LEU A 119 -7.69 7.48 7.58
CA LEU A 119 -8.66 6.85 6.69
C LEU A 119 -8.11 5.54 6.13
N PHE A 120 -6.92 5.58 5.54
CA PHE A 120 -6.27 4.39 4.99
C PHE A 120 -6.15 3.26 6.03
N THR A 121 -5.59 3.56 7.20
CA THR A 121 -5.37 2.52 8.24
C THR A 121 -6.69 1.96 8.75
N THR A 122 -7.72 2.81 8.88
CA THR A 122 -9.06 2.38 9.32
C THR A 122 -9.70 1.44 8.30
N PHE A 123 -9.70 1.83 7.02
CA PHE A 123 -10.21 0.96 5.97
C PHE A 123 -9.38 -0.32 5.84
N TRP A 124 -8.06 -0.26 6.05
CA TRP A 124 -7.17 -1.42 5.91
C TRP A 124 -7.43 -2.46 7.00
N VAL A 125 -7.61 -1.99 8.23
CA VAL A 125 -8.04 -2.84 9.36
C VAL A 125 -9.41 -3.42 9.10
N TYR A 126 -10.38 -2.59 8.71
CA TYR A 126 -11.74 -3.06 8.42
C TYR A 126 -11.75 -4.12 7.32
N TRP A 127 -11.05 -3.85 6.22
CA TRP A 127 -10.89 -4.76 5.09
C TRP A 127 -10.28 -6.10 5.52
N GLY A 128 -9.14 -6.06 6.20
CA GLY A 128 -8.48 -7.28 6.64
C GLY A 128 -9.31 -8.10 7.62
N LEU A 129 -9.97 -7.45 8.59
CA LEU A 129 -10.88 -8.14 9.49
C LEU A 129 -12.06 -8.73 8.73
N GLN A 130 -12.62 -8.04 7.74
CA GLN A 130 -13.73 -8.55 6.93
C GLN A 130 -13.33 -9.79 6.12
N VAL A 131 -12.18 -9.77 5.45
CA VAL A 131 -11.67 -10.89 4.63
C VAL A 131 -11.36 -12.12 5.50
N TRP A 132 -10.74 -11.90 6.66
CA TRP A 132 -10.25 -12.99 7.51
C TRP A 132 -11.24 -13.40 8.62
N ASN A 133 -12.35 -12.69 8.80
CA ASN A 133 -13.37 -13.07 9.77
C ASN A 133 -14.04 -14.39 9.40
N ASP A 134 -14.42 -14.59 8.14
CA ASP A 134 -14.88 -15.90 7.66
C ASP A 134 -14.54 -16.10 6.18
N PRO A 135 -13.32 -16.57 5.87
CA PRO A 135 -12.91 -16.76 4.48
C PRO A 135 -13.71 -17.86 3.77
N ARG A 136 -14.40 -18.74 4.50
CA ARG A 136 -15.19 -19.83 3.87
C ARG A 136 -16.43 -19.31 3.16
N THR A 137 -17.05 -18.27 3.70
CA THR A 137 -18.29 -17.67 3.20
C THR A 137 -18.04 -16.36 2.45
N PHE A 138 -16.78 -15.92 2.39
CA PHE A 138 -16.43 -14.67 1.73
C PHE A 138 -16.74 -14.71 0.23
N GLY A 139 -17.52 -13.73 -0.25
CA GLY A 139 -17.88 -13.59 -1.65
C GLY A 139 -18.97 -14.55 -2.14
N ILE A 140 -19.52 -15.39 -1.27
CA ILE A 140 -20.57 -16.37 -1.61
C ILE A 140 -21.95 -15.74 -1.36
N PRO A 141 -22.91 -15.84 -2.29
CA PRO A 141 -24.27 -15.36 -2.09
C PRO A 141 -24.96 -16.03 -0.89
N ASP A 142 -25.76 -15.26 -0.14
CA ASP A 142 -26.52 -15.80 1.00
C ASP A 142 -27.49 -16.90 0.56
N GLY A 143 -27.41 -18.07 1.21
CA GLY A 143 -28.33 -19.19 0.98
C GLY A 143 -27.83 -20.28 0.04
N GLU A 144 -26.58 -20.19 -0.43
CA GLU A 144 -25.94 -21.26 -1.20
C GLU A 144 -25.04 -22.13 -0.30
N ASP A 145 -25.51 -23.35 -0.01
CA ASP A 145 -24.75 -24.36 0.72
C ASP A 145 -23.90 -25.20 -0.24
N GLY A 146 -22.69 -25.58 0.19
CA GLY A 146 -21.83 -26.51 -0.56
C GLY A 146 -20.91 -25.86 -1.60
N CYS A 147 -20.80 -24.53 -1.61
CA CYS A 147 -19.87 -23.80 -2.46
C CYS A 147 -18.39 -24.11 -2.14
N THR A 148 -17.59 -24.24 -3.19
CA THR A 148 -16.20 -24.70 -3.13
C THR A 148 -15.19 -23.65 -3.60
N ALA A 149 -15.61 -22.60 -4.32
CA ALA A 149 -14.71 -21.57 -4.84
C ALA A 149 -13.81 -20.95 -3.76
N SER A 150 -14.39 -20.62 -2.59
CA SER A 150 -13.64 -20.04 -1.47
C SER A 150 -12.76 -21.06 -0.74
N SER A 151 -13.14 -22.34 -0.69
CA SER A 151 -12.32 -23.39 -0.07
C SER A 151 -11.12 -23.80 -0.93
N ASP A 152 -11.30 -23.72 -2.24
CA ASP A 152 -10.29 -24.10 -3.23
C ASP A 152 -9.26 -23.00 -3.47
N THR A 153 -9.57 -21.77 -3.04
CA THR A 153 -8.61 -20.66 -3.06
C THR A 153 -7.42 -20.97 -2.15
N VAL A 154 -6.22 -20.92 -2.73
CA VAL A 154 -4.96 -21.19 -2.03
C VAL A 154 -4.22 -19.89 -1.73
N PHE A 155 -3.73 -19.76 -0.50
CA PHE A 155 -2.75 -18.76 -0.10
C PHE A 155 -1.35 -19.34 -0.14
N VAL A 156 -0.32 -18.51 -0.34
CA VAL A 156 1.07 -18.97 -0.37
C VAL A 156 1.87 -18.34 0.76
N VAL A 157 2.59 -19.16 1.51
CA VAL A 157 3.49 -18.73 2.59
C VAL A 157 4.85 -19.36 2.35
N PHE A 158 5.89 -18.55 2.13
CA PHE A 158 7.24 -19.04 1.82
C PHE A 158 7.29 -20.09 0.70
N GLY A 159 6.46 -19.93 -0.35
CA GLY A 159 6.38 -20.88 -1.47
C GLY A 159 5.55 -22.14 -1.22
N HIS A 160 4.96 -22.30 -0.03
CA HIS A 160 4.08 -23.43 0.30
C HIS A 160 2.60 -23.05 0.20
N ASN A 161 1.81 -23.94 -0.38
CA ASN A 161 0.35 -23.82 -0.48
C ASN A 161 -0.27 -24.01 0.90
N VAL A 162 -1.07 -23.04 1.33
CA VAL A 162 -1.84 -23.07 2.56
C VAL A 162 -3.29 -22.73 2.21
N SER A 163 -4.25 -23.58 2.60
CA SER A 163 -5.66 -23.24 2.43
C SER A 163 -5.97 -21.97 3.22
N VAL A 164 -6.70 -21.04 2.60
CA VAL A 164 -7.10 -19.78 3.26
C VAL A 164 -7.98 -20.05 4.48
N THR A 165 -8.66 -21.21 4.49
CA THR A 165 -9.51 -21.67 5.60
C THR A 165 -8.73 -22.24 6.80
N ASN A 166 -7.39 -22.32 6.70
CA ASN A 166 -6.54 -22.79 7.79
C ASN A 166 -6.67 -21.88 9.03
N SER A 167 -6.96 -22.48 10.18
CA SER A 167 -7.19 -21.74 11.43
C SER A 167 -5.95 -20.97 11.92
N GLY A 168 -4.75 -21.50 11.71
CA GLY A 168 -3.49 -20.85 12.08
C GLY A 168 -3.22 -19.61 11.23
N LEU A 169 -3.36 -19.73 9.90
CA LEU A 169 -3.22 -18.59 8.98
C LEU A 169 -4.25 -17.50 9.27
N ARG A 170 -5.51 -17.88 9.45
CA ARG A 170 -6.60 -16.97 9.82
C ARG A 170 -6.32 -16.26 11.15
N GLY A 171 -5.94 -17.00 12.18
CA GLY A 171 -5.61 -16.44 13.49
C GLY A 171 -4.45 -15.44 13.42
N PHE A 172 -3.40 -15.77 12.65
CA PHE A 172 -2.28 -14.87 12.40
C PHE A 172 -2.70 -13.60 11.67
N ALA A 173 -3.49 -13.71 10.59
CA ALA A 173 -3.97 -12.56 9.84
C ALA A 173 -4.84 -11.64 10.71
N MET A 174 -5.82 -12.19 11.43
CA MET A 174 -6.67 -11.45 12.36
C MET A 174 -5.85 -10.73 13.44
N PHE A 175 -4.80 -11.36 13.97
CA PHE A 175 -3.89 -10.75 14.93
C PHE A 175 -3.14 -9.55 14.33
N ILE A 176 -2.62 -9.66 13.11
CA ILE A 176 -1.94 -8.55 12.41
C ILE A 176 -2.89 -7.37 12.19
N PHE A 177 -4.11 -7.61 11.73
CA PHE A 177 -5.10 -6.54 11.54
C PHE A 177 -5.58 -5.93 12.86
N ALA A 178 -5.67 -6.73 13.94
CA ALA A 178 -5.98 -6.23 15.27
C ALA A 178 -4.87 -5.30 15.83
N ILE A 179 -3.59 -5.61 15.60
CA ILE A 179 -2.49 -4.68 15.87
C ILE A 179 -2.62 -3.43 15.00
N GLY A 180 -3.07 -3.59 13.76
CA GLY A 180 -3.43 -2.50 12.87
C GLY A 180 -4.39 -1.50 13.50
N SER A 181 -5.37 -1.95 14.29
CA SER A 181 -6.32 -1.08 15.01
C SER A 181 -5.62 -0.10 15.95
N ILE A 182 -4.52 -0.52 16.59
CA ILE A 182 -3.70 0.37 17.43
C ILE A 182 -3.07 1.47 16.58
N SER A 183 -2.63 1.14 15.37
CA SER A 183 -2.10 2.13 14.42
C SER A 183 -3.16 3.10 13.93
N ALA A 184 -4.40 2.64 13.71
CA ALA A 184 -5.54 3.50 13.36
C ALA A 184 -5.88 4.48 14.50
N LEU A 185 -5.92 4.00 15.74
CA LEU A 185 -6.13 4.85 16.93
C LEU A 185 -4.99 5.87 17.11
N SER A 186 -3.75 5.44 16.86
CA SER A 186 -2.60 6.36 16.87
C SER A 186 -2.75 7.45 15.81
N ALA A 187 -3.15 7.10 14.59
CA ALA A 187 -3.38 8.06 13.51
C ALA A 187 -4.54 9.03 13.83
N LEU A 188 -5.63 8.55 14.44
CA LEU A 188 -6.73 9.37 14.91
C LEU A 188 -6.25 10.39 15.95
N TRP A 189 -5.46 9.94 16.93
CA TRP A 189 -4.89 10.81 17.95
C TRP A 189 -3.99 11.91 17.35
N GLN A 190 -3.21 11.57 16.32
CA GLN A 190 -2.41 12.56 15.58
C GLN A 190 -3.30 13.58 14.85
N CYS A 191 -4.39 13.13 14.22
CA CYS A 191 -5.36 14.03 13.59
C CYS A 191 -5.93 15.03 14.60
N ILE A 192 -6.39 14.55 15.76
CA ILE A 192 -6.92 15.39 16.84
C ILE A 192 -5.86 16.39 17.31
N THR A 193 -4.64 15.92 17.58
CA THR A 193 -3.54 16.77 18.04
C THR A 193 -3.22 17.88 17.03
N TRP A 194 -3.18 17.54 15.74
CA TRP A 194 -2.97 18.53 14.69
C TRP A 194 -4.14 19.49 14.59
N SER A 195 -5.38 19.01 14.56
CA SER A 195 -6.57 19.87 14.53
C SER A 195 -6.59 20.88 15.68
N VAL A 196 -6.27 20.45 16.91
CA VAL A 196 -6.14 21.36 18.07
C VAL A 196 -5.04 22.40 17.84
N ARG A 197 -3.88 22.01 17.32
CA ARG A 197 -2.79 22.97 17.00
C ARG A 197 -3.19 23.98 15.92
N TYR A 198 -3.96 23.56 14.92
CA TYR A 198 -4.51 24.44 13.89
C TYR A 198 -5.58 25.40 14.44
N MET A 199 -6.34 24.97 15.45
CA MET A 199 -7.34 25.83 16.10
C MET A 199 -6.70 26.84 17.07
N VAL A 200 -5.67 26.44 17.82
CA VAL A 200 -5.03 27.27 18.84
C VAL A 200 -3.92 28.17 18.28
N GLY A 201 -3.28 27.78 17.17
CA GLY A 201 -2.18 28.52 16.56
C GLY A 201 -2.26 28.60 15.05
N SER A 202 -1.35 29.36 14.44
CA SER A 202 -1.26 29.41 12.97
C SER A 202 -0.81 28.06 12.41
N ALA A 203 -1.47 27.62 11.33
CA ALA A 203 -1.07 26.48 10.50
C ALA A 203 0.43 26.46 10.19
N ARG A 204 1.00 27.65 9.94
CA ARG A 204 2.38 27.83 9.53
C ARG A 204 3.36 27.55 10.68
N THR A 205 3.11 28.10 11.86
CA THR A 205 3.97 27.86 13.04
C THR A 205 3.90 26.40 13.50
N ALA A 206 2.74 25.75 13.37
CA ALA A 206 2.62 24.33 13.67
C ALA A 206 3.49 23.45 12.74
N LYS A 207 3.53 23.77 11.44
CA LYS A 207 4.38 23.09 10.45
C LYS A 207 5.85 23.34 10.69
N GLU A 208 6.26 24.60 10.84
CA GLU A 208 7.67 24.97 11.07
C GLU A 208 8.24 24.31 12.33
N ASN A 209 7.46 24.28 13.43
CA ASN A 209 7.85 23.61 14.67
C ASN A 209 7.99 22.08 14.50
N ALA A 210 7.12 21.45 13.72
CA ALA A 210 7.19 20.01 13.45
C ALA A 210 8.42 19.66 12.60
N ALA A 211 8.68 20.43 11.54
CA ALA A 211 9.86 20.28 10.70
C ALA A 211 11.16 20.46 11.50
N ALA A 212 11.22 21.48 12.37
CA ALA A 212 12.37 21.73 13.24
C ALA A 212 12.64 20.57 14.22
N ARG A 213 11.58 20.01 14.84
CA ARG A 213 11.71 18.83 15.72
C ARG A 213 12.24 17.62 14.97
N PHE A 214 11.74 17.36 13.76
CA PHE A 214 12.20 16.25 12.94
C PHE A 214 13.67 16.42 12.50
N ALA A 215 14.04 17.62 12.06
CA ALA A 215 15.42 17.94 11.71
C ALA A 215 16.38 17.72 12.91
N LYS A 216 15.95 18.12 14.12
CA LYS A 216 16.69 17.85 15.35
C LYS A 216 16.81 16.35 15.64
N GLU A 217 15.74 15.58 15.45
CA GLU A 217 15.77 14.14 15.70
C GLU A 217 16.62 13.38 14.67
N LEU A 218 16.56 13.76 13.39
CA LEU A 218 17.47 13.24 12.36
C LEU A 218 18.94 13.54 12.68
N ARG A 219 19.23 14.76 13.13
CA ARG A 219 20.60 15.15 13.54
C ARG A 219 21.06 14.34 14.75
N ASN A 220 20.19 14.16 15.74
CA ASN A 220 20.48 13.35 16.92
C ASN A 220 20.64 11.86 16.58
N ARG A 221 19.87 11.34 15.62
CA ARG A 221 20.05 9.96 15.13
C ARG A 221 21.37 9.79 14.41
N LYS A 222 21.78 10.77 13.60
CA LYS A 222 23.10 10.77 12.92
C LYS A 222 24.26 10.75 13.92
N THR A 223 24.12 11.40 15.07
CA THR A 223 25.16 11.39 16.12
C THR A 223 25.13 10.15 17.01
N ARG A 224 23.94 9.57 17.28
CA ARG A 224 23.79 8.36 18.12
C ARG A 224 24.01 7.05 17.38
N SER A 225 23.69 6.99 16.09
CA SER A 225 23.85 5.80 15.26
C SER A 225 25.27 5.75 14.70
N GLY A 226 26.18 5.09 15.40
CA GLY A 226 27.42 4.61 14.80
C GLY A 226 27.11 3.65 13.63
N GLY A 227 27.07 4.19 12.41
CA GLY A 227 27.19 3.53 11.09
C GLY A 227 26.18 2.43 10.69
N ARG A 228 25.89 1.43 11.54
CA ARG A 228 25.25 0.17 11.14
C ARG A 228 23.74 0.11 11.31
N GLY A 229 23.16 0.72 12.35
CA GLY A 229 21.72 0.60 12.65
C GLY A 229 20.79 1.37 11.71
N GLN A 230 21.28 2.43 11.07
CA GLN A 230 20.45 3.32 10.24
C GLN A 230 20.23 2.80 8.81
N HIS A 231 21.13 1.96 8.28
CA HIS A 231 20.95 1.33 6.97
C HIS A 231 19.95 0.16 7.02
N MET A 232 19.94 -0.59 8.12
CA MET A 232 19.11 -1.79 8.26
C MET A 232 17.60 -1.47 8.29
N THR A 233 17.21 -0.31 8.85
CA THR A 233 15.80 0.11 8.88
C THR A 233 15.30 0.70 7.55
N ARG A 234 16.19 1.31 6.74
CA ARG A 234 15.82 1.86 5.43
C ARG A 234 15.62 0.76 4.37
N PHE A 235 16.50 -0.24 4.35
CA PHE A 235 16.42 -1.33 3.38
C PHE A 235 15.58 -2.52 3.87
N GLY A 236 15.31 -2.65 5.17
CA GLY A 236 14.44 -3.70 5.70
C GLY A 236 13.03 -3.68 5.07
N GLY A 237 12.49 -2.49 4.80
CA GLY A 237 11.23 -2.33 4.08
C GLY A 237 11.26 -2.87 2.65
N MET A 238 12.42 -2.84 1.97
CA MET A 238 12.57 -3.37 0.61
C MET A 238 12.50 -4.89 0.59
N VAL A 239 13.12 -5.56 1.56
CA VAL A 239 13.07 -7.03 1.67
C VAL A 239 11.62 -7.48 1.90
N GLY A 240 10.90 -6.82 2.80
CA GLY A 240 9.48 -7.09 3.03
C GLY A 240 8.63 -6.84 1.77
N LEU A 241 8.89 -5.74 1.05
CA LEU A 241 8.21 -5.43 -0.20
C LEU A 241 8.45 -6.51 -1.27
N ILE A 242 9.69 -6.95 -1.47
CA ILE A 242 10.02 -8.02 -2.43
C ILE A 242 9.32 -9.33 -2.03
N TYR A 243 9.36 -9.69 -0.74
CA TYR A 243 8.66 -10.87 -0.24
C TYR A 243 7.16 -10.82 -0.55
N MET A 244 6.51 -9.68 -0.31
CA MET A 244 5.08 -9.51 -0.54
C MET A 244 4.73 -9.53 -2.04
N ILE A 245 5.55 -8.94 -2.92
CA ILE A 245 5.39 -9.02 -4.37
C ILE A 245 5.47 -10.49 -4.82
N VAL A 246 6.53 -11.20 -4.41
CA VAL A 246 6.73 -12.61 -4.75
C VAL A 246 5.56 -13.45 -4.24
N THR A 247 5.11 -13.21 -3.01
CA THR A 247 3.97 -13.94 -2.43
C THR A 247 2.69 -13.66 -3.22
N THR A 248 2.44 -12.42 -3.64
CA THR A 248 1.26 -12.07 -4.44
C THR A 248 1.27 -12.79 -5.80
N GLU A 249 2.40 -12.80 -6.49
CA GLU A 249 2.53 -13.51 -7.77
C GLU A 249 2.47 -15.04 -7.61
N GLN A 250 2.95 -15.57 -6.47
CA GLN A 250 2.77 -16.97 -6.13
C GLN A 250 1.30 -17.32 -5.88
N ILE A 251 0.52 -16.47 -5.20
CA ILE A 251 -0.92 -16.66 -5.04
C ILE A 251 -1.58 -16.74 -6.42
N VAL A 252 -1.26 -15.84 -7.34
CA VAL A 252 -1.82 -15.86 -8.71
C VAL A 252 -1.44 -17.14 -9.45
N LYS A 253 -0.16 -17.54 -9.38
CA LYS A 253 0.33 -18.73 -10.09
C LYS A 253 -0.25 -20.03 -9.57
N HIS A 254 -0.52 -20.12 -8.27
CA HIS A 254 -1.01 -21.33 -7.61
C HIS A 254 -2.55 -21.48 -7.64
N ASN A 255 -3.26 -20.50 -8.22
CA ASN A 255 -4.69 -20.57 -8.51
C ASN A 255 -4.89 -20.54 -10.05
N PRO A 256 -4.72 -21.68 -10.76
CA PRO A 256 -4.56 -21.72 -12.22
C PRO A 256 -5.82 -21.29 -12.99
N ASP A 257 -7.01 -21.55 -12.45
CA ASP A 257 -8.29 -21.18 -13.07
C ASP A 257 -8.47 -19.65 -13.16
N VAL A 258 -7.83 -18.93 -12.23
CA VAL A 258 -7.86 -17.48 -12.17
C VAL A 258 -6.71 -16.84 -12.94
N SER A 259 -5.55 -17.49 -12.99
CA SER A 259 -4.35 -16.92 -13.63
C SER A 259 -4.63 -16.46 -15.07
N ARG A 260 -5.45 -17.19 -15.83
CA ARG A 260 -5.82 -16.79 -17.20
C ARG A 260 -6.68 -15.52 -17.25
N GLN A 261 -7.56 -15.33 -16.28
CA GLN A 261 -8.47 -14.17 -16.20
C GLN A 261 -7.69 -12.89 -15.89
N VAL A 262 -6.74 -12.96 -14.96
CA VAL A 262 -5.99 -11.79 -14.47
C VAL A 262 -4.77 -11.40 -15.31
N ASN A 263 -4.32 -12.29 -16.22
CA ASN A 263 -3.20 -11.99 -17.11
C ASN A 263 -3.61 -11.18 -18.35
N GLY A 264 -4.92 -11.03 -18.59
CA GLY A 264 -5.45 -10.17 -19.65
C GLY A 264 -5.31 -8.68 -19.32
N TRP A 265 -5.00 -7.88 -20.34
CA TRP A 265 -4.97 -6.43 -20.23
C TRP A 265 -6.35 -5.83 -20.43
N SER A 266 -6.81 -5.05 -19.45
CA SER A 266 -8.02 -4.26 -19.57
C SER A 266 -7.73 -2.78 -19.83
N TYR A 267 -8.76 -2.03 -20.20
CA TYR A 267 -8.66 -0.59 -20.43
C TYR A 267 -8.27 0.17 -19.16
N SER A 268 -8.90 -0.15 -18.03
CA SER A 268 -8.62 0.48 -16.72
C SER A 268 -7.20 0.18 -16.23
N GLN A 269 -6.69 -1.05 -16.45
CA GLN A 269 -5.30 -1.41 -16.21
C GLN A 269 -4.31 -0.54 -17.00
N THR A 270 -4.64 -0.21 -18.25
CA THR A 270 -3.80 0.65 -19.09
C THR A 270 -3.77 2.08 -18.56
N ILE A 271 -4.90 2.60 -18.08
CA ILE A 271 -4.97 3.91 -17.41
C ILE A 271 -4.09 3.91 -16.15
N ALA A 272 -4.12 2.85 -15.35
CA ALA A 272 -3.29 2.76 -14.14
C ALA A 272 -1.79 2.89 -14.47
N LEU A 273 -1.33 2.30 -15.58
CA LEU A 273 0.04 2.47 -16.05
C LEU A 273 0.35 3.89 -16.57
N ILE A 274 -0.61 4.55 -17.21
CA ILE A 274 -0.44 5.94 -17.64
C ILE A 274 -0.28 6.85 -16.41
N MET A 275 -1.08 6.63 -15.35
CA MET A 275 -0.96 7.37 -14.10
C MET A 275 0.38 7.10 -13.38
N LEU A 276 0.91 5.88 -13.47
CA LEU A 276 2.26 5.55 -13.00
C LEU A 276 3.33 6.40 -13.72
N GLY A 277 3.12 6.73 -15.00
CA GLY A 277 4.00 7.61 -15.76
C GLY A 277 4.23 8.96 -15.08
N GLN A 278 3.19 9.56 -14.49
CA GLN A 278 3.32 10.80 -13.73
C GLN A 278 4.23 10.62 -12.51
N GLN A 279 4.05 9.54 -11.74
CA GLN A 279 4.89 9.28 -10.57
C GLN A 279 6.36 9.05 -10.95
N ILE A 280 6.63 8.39 -12.08
CA ILE A 280 7.99 8.21 -12.61
C ILE A 280 8.61 9.59 -12.93
N MET A 281 7.88 10.46 -13.63
CA MET A 281 8.35 11.81 -13.95
C MET A 281 8.64 12.64 -12.71
N ASP A 282 7.77 12.59 -11.70
CA ASP A 282 7.95 13.27 -10.42
C ASP A 282 9.20 12.74 -9.69
N CYS A 283 9.38 11.41 -9.64
CA CYS A 283 10.57 10.80 -9.05
C CYS A 283 11.85 11.29 -9.76
N ILE A 284 11.89 11.26 -11.09
CA ILE A 284 13.05 11.73 -11.87
C ILE A 284 13.33 13.20 -11.56
N THR A 285 12.29 14.03 -11.45
CA THR A 285 12.42 15.45 -11.11
C THR A 285 13.04 15.63 -9.72
N TYR A 286 12.56 14.90 -8.71
CA TYR A 286 13.13 14.96 -7.36
C TYR A 286 14.59 14.50 -7.31
N PHE A 287 14.96 13.47 -8.07
CA PHE A 287 16.37 13.06 -8.17
C PHE A 287 17.24 14.12 -8.84
N LYS A 288 16.74 14.76 -9.90
CA LYS A 288 17.46 15.88 -10.55
C LYS A 288 17.66 17.05 -9.59
N GLU A 289 16.60 17.47 -8.90
CA GLU A 289 16.64 18.55 -7.90
C GLU A 289 17.67 18.26 -6.80
N GLU A 290 17.69 17.03 -6.26
CA GLU A 290 18.67 16.63 -5.24
C GLU A 290 20.11 16.64 -5.79
N ILE A 291 20.33 16.14 -7.01
CA ILE A 291 21.65 16.13 -7.64
C ILE A 291 22.15 17.57 -7.83
N GLU A 292 21.30 18.48 -8.30
CA GLU A 292 21.63 19.89 -8.46
C GLU A 292 21.93 20.57 -7.12
N TYR A 293 21.12 20.30 -6.10
CA TYR A 293 21.34 20.80 -4.74
C TYR A 293 22.71 20.36 -4.20
N ARG A 294 23.06 19.08 -4.34
CA ARG A 294 24.37 18.55 -3.92
C ARG A 294 25.53 19.15 -4.72
N ARG A 295 25.34 19.41 -6.02
CA ARG A 295 26.36 20.09 -6.84
C ARG A 295 26.61 21.50 -6.33
N LYS A 296 25.54 22.28 -6.07
CA LYS A 296 25.65 23.64 -5.52
C LYS A 296 26.38 23.65 -4.18
N GLN A 297 26.02 22.75 -3.26
CA GLN A 297 26.72 22.63 -1.97
C GLN A 297 28.22 22.33 -2.12
N ARG A 298 28.60 21.43 -3.03
CA ARG A 298 30.02 21.12 -3.27
C ARG A 298 30.76 22.33 -3.82
N THR A 299 30.15 23.09 -4.74
CA THR A 299 30.74 24.32 -5.26
C THR A 299 30.91 25.38 -4.17
N GLU A 300 29.93 25.55 -3.29
CA GLU A 300 30.02 26.49 -2.15
C GLU A 300 31.11 26.09 -1.15
N ILE A 301 31.23 24.80 -0.81
CA ILE A 301 32.29 24.29 0.07
C ILE A 301 33.66 24.53 -0.55
N ASN A 302 33.84 24.20 -1.83
CA ASN A 302 35.10 24.43 -2.55
C ASN A 302 35.44 25.93 -2.62
N ALA A 303 34.44 26.80 -2.82
CA ALA A 303 34.65 28.25 -2.89
C ALA A 303 35.04 28.88 -1.55
N ARG A 304 34.64 28.29 -0.41
CA ARG A 304 35.01 28.77 0.93
C ARG A 304 36.43 28.39 1.34
N GLY A 305 37.10 27.51 0.60
CA GLY A 305 38.46 27.08 0.94
C GLY A 305 38.55 26.29 2.24
N ASP A 306 37.42 25.80 2.77
CA ASP A 306 37.33 24.95 3.96
C ASP A 306 37.81 23.51 3.64
N TYR A 307 39.02 23.39 3.09
CA TYR A 307 39.76 22.13 3.09
C TYR A 307 40.46 22.04 4.45
N ALA A 308 39.81 21.35 5.39
CA ALA A 308 40.47 20.85 6.59
C ALA A 308 41.48 19.74 6.22
#